data_AF-A0A923VVU5-F1
#
_entry.id   AF-A0A923VVU5-F1
#
_cell.length_a   1.000
_cell.length_b   1.000
_cell.length_c   1.000
_cell.angle_alpha   90.00
_cell.angle_beta   90.00
_cell.angle_gamma   90.00
#
_symmetry.space_group_name_H-M   'P 1'
#
loop_
_entity.id
_entity.type
_entity.pdbx_description
1 polymer ?
#
loop_
_entity_poly.entity_id
_entity_poly.type
_entity_poly.pdbx_seq_one_letter_code
_entity_poly.pdbx_strand_id
1 'polypeptide(L)'
;MTKKQIFIVLIFIFLIVSCEKEKKTIGKKIEGDFNGDDKTETATITKVKSKLFNNQELIEYHIVFSDSTVKPITLECPFKKMQLINEGDLNNDNADDISISYELSPDTPISQMNTRSFNNFEWTDIIEVFSINVGSDTLSGETLQNIVTKKNMSIIYNTYGKNFEFDENLKPINCKKTRKEIKLK
;
A
#
# COMPACT_ATOMS: atom_id res chain seq x y z
N MET A 1 -65.62 -16.11 -9.19
CA MET A 1 -64.27 -15.86 -8.64
C MET A 1 -63.24 -16.59 -9.48
N THR A 2 -62.43 -15.84 -10.22
CA THR A 2 -61.47 -16.33 -11.22
C THR A 2 -60.23 -16.94 -10.56
N LYS A 3 -59.63 -17.98 -11.17
CA LYS A 3 -58.30 -18.57 -10.90
C LYS A 3 -57.13 -17.57 -11.12
N LYS A 4 -57.32 -16.34 -10.67
CA LYS A 4 -56.45 -15.17 -10.71
C LYS A 4 -56.01 -14.78 -9.29
N GLN A 5 -56.11 -15.71 -8.36
CA GLN A 5 -55.51 -15.65 -7.04
C GLN A 5 -54.46 -16.77 -7.00
N ILE A 6 -53.29 -16.49 -6.43
CA ILE A 6 -52.14 -17.42 -6.22
C ILE A 6 -51.13 -17.51 -7.38
N PHE A 7 -50.83 -16.41 -8.08
CA PHE A 7 -49.59 -16.37 -8.90
C PHE A 7 -48.79 -15.06 -8.83
N ILE A 8 -49.26 -14.06 -8.09
CA ILE A 8 -48.56 -12.76 -7.92
C ILE A 8 -48.40 -12.47 -6.43
N VAL A 9 -47.97 -13.47 -5.66
CA VAL A 9 -47.48 -13.29 -4.27
C VAL A 9 -46.10 -13.94 -4.08
N LEU A 10 -45.57 -14.62 -5.10
CA LEU A 10 -44.23 -15.24 -5.08
C LEU A 10 -43.15 -14.40 -5.80
N ILE A 11 -43.50 -13.18 -6.24
CA ILE A 11 -42.56 -12.17 -6.78
C ILE A 11 -42.57 -10.93 -5.85
N PHE A 12 -42.60 -11.19 -4.54
CA PHE A 12 -41.78 -10.42 -3.62
C PHE A 12 -40.57 -11.33 -3.38
N ILE A 13 -39.79 -11.60 -4.44
CA ILE A 13 -38.47 -10.96 -4.58
C ILE A 13 -38.05 -10.46 -3.20
N PHE A 14 -37.55 -11.41 -2.42
CA PHE A 14 -36.30 -11.32 -1.69
C PHE A 14 -35.38 -10.35 -2.44
N LEU A 15 -35.62 -9.05 -2.27
CA LEU A 15 -34.59 -8.02 -2.35
C LEU A 15 -33.74 -8.31 -1.13
N ILE A 16 -32.92 -9.35 -1.25
CA ILE A 16 -31.65 -9.42 -0.56
C ILE A 16 -30.97 -8.15 -1.05
N VAL A 17 -31.15 -7.07 -0.30
CA VAL A 17 -30.19 -6.00 -0.26
C VAL A 17 -28.94 -6.68 0.27
N SER A 18 -28.18 -7.29 -0.63
CA SER A 18 -26.79 -7.57 -0.38
C SER A 18 -26.21 -6.20 -0.14
N CYS A 19 -26.08 -5.85 1.14
CA CYS A 19 -25.24 -4.77 1.59
C CYS A 19 -23.81 -5.23 1.31
N GLU A 20 -23.42 -5.25 0.04
CA GLU A 20 -22.01 -5.29 -0.34
C GLU A 20 -21.44 -3.97 0.18
N LYS A 21 -20.66 -4.05 1.27
CA LYS A 21 -19.84 -2.92 1.70
C LYS A 21 -19.00 -2.52 0.49
N GLU A 22 -19.26 -1.34 -0.07
CA GLU A 22 -18.51 -0.81 -1.20
C GLU A 22 -17.01 -0.84 -0.86
N LYS A 23 -16.26 -1.61 -1.65
CA LYS A 23 -14.81 -1.60 -1.62
C LYS A 23 -14.35 -0.20 -2.02
N LYS A 24 -13.76 0.53 -1.07
CA LYS A 24 -13.31 1.90 -1.31
C LYS A 24 -11.85 1.91 -1.71
N THR A 25 -11.58 2.30 -2.96
CA THR A 25 -10.21 2.60 -3.42
C THR A 25 -9.69 3.86 -2.72
N ILE A 26 -8.42 3.84 -2.28
CA ILE A 26 -7.74 4.98 -1.66
C ILE A 26 -6.38 5.23 -2.34
N GLY A 27 -5.87 6.46 -2.20
CA GLY A 27 -4.58 6.84 -2.78
C GLY A 27 -4.62 6.98 -4.30
N LYS A 28 -3.43 7.11 -4.90
CA LYS A 28 -3.25 7.16 -6.36
C LYS A 28 -3.04 5.76 -6.91
N LYS A 29 -3.55 5.53 -8.12
CA LYS A 29 -3.20 4.38 -8.96
C LYS A 29 -1.76 4.55 -9.45
N ILE A 30 -0.99 3.46 -9.48
CA ILE A 30 0.31 3.40 -10.16
C ILE A 30 0.27 2.40 -11.30
N GLU A 31 1.21 2.52 -12.24
CA GLU A 31 1.37 1.65 -13.41
C GLU A 31 2.80 1.08 -13.40
N GLY A 32 2.96 -0.18 -13.82
CA GLY A 32 4.23 -0.91 -13.85
C GLY A 32 4.09 -2.31 -14.42
N ASP A 33 5.19 -2.95 -14.78
CA ASP A 33 5.25 -4.37 -15.16
C ASP A 33 5.62 -5.19 -13.92
N PHE A 34 4.63 -5.52 -13.08
CA PHE A 34 4.91 -6.08 -11.76
C PHE A 34 5.19 -7.59 -11.78
N ASN A 35 4.99 -8.29 -12.90
CA ASN A 35 5.30 -9.72 -13.03
C ASN A 35 6.40 -10.04 -14.04
N GLY A 36 6.97 -9.02 -14.70
CA GLY A 36 8.05 -9.15 -15.68
C GLY A 36 7.61 -9.84 -16.96
N ASP A 37 6.34 -9.68 -17.36
CA ASP A 37 5.78 -10.28 -18.58
C ASP A 37 5.76 -9.32 -19.79
N ASP A 38 6.45 -8.18 -19.66
CA ASP A 38 6.53 -7.07 -20.60
C ASP A 38 5.18 -6.36 -20.86
N LYS A 39 4.17 -6.58 -20.01
CA LYS A 39 2.90 -5.83 -20.03
C LYS A 39 2.80 -4.90 -18.84
N THR A 40 2.06 -3.82 -19.03
CA THR A 40 1.82 -2.84 -17.96
C THR A 40 0.54 -3.18 -17.22
N GLU A 41 0.64 -3.38 -15.92
CA GLU A 41 -0.48 -3.45 -15.00
C GLU A 41 -0.70 -2.13 -14.26
N THR A 42 -1.89 -1.97 -13.70
CA THR A 42 -2.18 -0.94 -12.71
C THR A 42 -2.27 -1.54 -11.32
N ALA A 43 -1.74 -0.86 -10.30
CA ALA A 43 -1.94 -1.21 -8.90
C ALA A 43 -2.78 -0.14 -8.17
N THR A 44 -3.71 -0.58 -7.32
CA THR A 44 -4.57 0.30 -6.50
C THR A 44 -4.73 -0.22 -5.09
N ILE A 45 -4.85 0.68 -4.12
CA ILE A 45 -5.11 0.31 -2.72
C ILE A 45 -6.62 0.29 -2.49
N THR A 46 -7.14 -0.80 -1.98
CA THR A 46 -8.56 -0.98 -1.65
C THR A 46 -8.73 -1.26 -0.16
N LYS A 47 -9.54 -0.46 0.53
CA LYS A 47 -9.99 -0.78 1.90
C LYS A 47 -11.03 -1.90 1.82
N VAL A 48 -10.78 -3.02 2.49
CA VAL A 48 -11.65 -4.20 2.47
C VAL A 48 -12.58 -4.22 3.68
N LYS A 49 -12.01 -4.15 4.88
CA LYS A 49 -12.77 -4.13 6.14
C LYS A 49 -11.96 -3.46 7.23
N SER A 50 -12.62 -3.15 8.35
CA SER A 50 -11.93 -2.78 9.58
C SER A 50 -12.49 -3.55 10.76
N LYS A 51 -11.64 -3.74 11.77
CA LYS A 51 -11.95 -4.41 13.03
C LYS A 51 -11.37 -3.59 14.19
N LEU A 52 -12.01 -3.64 15.35
CA LEU A 52 -11.42 -3.11 16.58
C LEU A 52 -10.51 -4.18 17.21
N PHE A 53 -9.30 -3.79 17.58
CA PHE A 53 -8.33 -4.61 18.30
C PHE A 53 -7.65 -3.75 19.36
N ASN A 54 -7.73 -4.13 20.63
CA ASN A 54 -7.19 -3.36 21.77
C ASN A 54 -7.56 -1.87 21.74
N ASN A 55 -8.84 -1.55 21.52
CA ASN A 55 -9.38 -0.18 21.37
C ASN A 55 -8.81 0.64 20.19
N GLN A 56 -8.13 -0.01 19.25
CA GLN A 56 -7.61 0.60 18.03
C GLN A 56 -8.31 0.01 16.79
N GLU A 57 -8.71 0.86 15.84
CA GLU A 57 -9.22 0.40 14.55
C GLU A 57 -8.05 -0.14 13.71
N LEU A 58 -8.09 -1.43 13.38
CA LEU A 58 -7.23 -2.03 12.37
C LEU A 58 -7.99 -2.14 11.05
N ILE A 59 -7.36 -1.68 9.97
CA ILE A 59 -7.95 -1.70 8.63
C ILE A 59 -7.18 -2.72 7.79
N GLU A 60 -7.94 -3.60 7.13
CA GLU A 60 -7.41 -4.50 6.11
C GLU A 60 -7.45 -3.78 4.76
N TYR A 61 -6.27 -3.62 4.18
CA TYR A 61 -6.05 -3.07 2.85
C TYR A 61 -5.54 -4.15 1.92
N HIS A 62 -6.07 -4.18 0.70
CA HIS A 62 -5.54 -4.98 -0.40
C HIS A 62 -4.96 -4.05 -1.44
N ILE A 63 -3.72 -4.27 -1.84
CA ILE A 63 -3.17 -3.70 -3.08
C ILE A 63 -3.52 -4.69 -4.17
N VAL A 64 -4.38 -4.27 -5.08
CA VAL A 64 -4.91 -5.10 -6.17
C VAL A 64 -4.34 -4.63 -7.50
N PHE A 65 -4.04 -5.59 -8.36
CA PHE A 65 -3.45 -5.39 -9.67
C PHE A 65 -4.49 -5.65 -10.78
N SER A 66 -4.31 -5.02 -11.94
CA SER A 66 -5.22 -5.25 -13.08
C SER A 66 -5.04 -6.63 -13.70
N ASP A 67 -3.85 -7.20 -13.64
CA ASP A 67 -3.63 -8.60 -13.99
C ASP A 67 -3.89 -9.51 -12.77
N SER A 68 -4.80 -10.46 -12.95
CA SER A 68 -5.13 -11.50 -11.98
C SER A 68 -4.00 -12.49 -11.68
N THR A 69 -2.96 -12.57 -12.53
CA THR A 69 -1.79 -13.41 -12.26
C THR A 69 -0.90 -12.83 -11.15
N VAL A 70 -0.97 -11.51 -10.92
CA VAL A 70 -0.27 -10.82 -9.82
C VAL A 70 -1.10 -10.93 -8.55
N LYS A 71 -0.56 -11.63 -7.54
CA LYS A 71 -1.29 -11.80 -6.27
C LYS A 71 -1.48 -10.46 -5.57
N PRO A 72 -2.65 -10.20 -4.95
CA PRO A 72 -2.84 -9.02 -4.13
C PRO A 72 -1.90 -9.00 -2.92
N ILE A 73 -1.44 -7.81 -2.54
CA ILE A 73 -0.73 -7.61 -1.27
C ILE A 73 -1.75 -7.30 -0.19
N THR A 74 -1.81 -8.11 0.86
CA THR A 74 -2.67 -7.86 2.03
C THR A 74 -1.87 -7.18 3.14
N LEU A 75 -2.42 -6.10 3.69
CA LEU A 75 -1.86 -5.36 4.82
C LEU A 75 -2.94 -5.15 5.87
N GLU A 76 -2.62 -5.44 7.13
CA GLU A 76 -3.42 -4.98 8.27
C GLU A 76 -2.65 -3.87 8.99
N CYS A 77 -3.19 -2.66 8.98
CA CYS A 77 -2.57 -1.56 9.72
C CYS A 77 -3.62 -0.57 10.26
N PRO A 78 -3.30 0.19 11.30
CA PRO A 78 -4.22 1.19 11.85
C PRO A 78 -4.24 2.51 11.05
N PHE A 79 -3.36 2.65 10.07
CA PHE A 79 -3.10 3.91 9.38
C PHE A 79 -4.04 4.11 8.19
N LYS A 80 -4.53 5.33 8.01
CA LYS A 80 -5.59 5.64 7.02
C LYS A 80 -5.07 6.19 5.70
N LYS A 81 -3.83 6.69 5.67
CA LYS A 81 -3.19 7.22 4.48
C LYS A 81 -2.06 6.30 4.04
N MET A 82 -2.14 5.88 2.78
CA MET A 82 -1.19 5.00 2.13
C MET A 82 -0.88 5.52 0.73
N GLN A 83 0.33 5.24 0.25
CA GLN A 83 0.73 5.50 -1.11
C GLN A 83 1.56 4.34 -1.66
N LEU A 84 1.40 4.12 -2.96
CA LEU A 84 2.20 3.19 -3.73
C LEU A 84 3.19 3.98 -4.57
N ILE A 85 4.37 3.42 -4.74
CA ILE A 85 5.41 3.92 -5.61
C ILE A 85 5.85 2.74 -6.47
N ASN A 86 5.86 2.92 -7.79
CA ASN A 86 6.58 2.01 -8.68
C ASN A 86 8.06 2.41 -8.63
N GLU A 87 8.92 1.51 -8.18
CA GLU A 87 10.37 1.76 -8.06
C GLU A 87 11.14 1.35 -9.32
N GLY A 88 10.43 0.80 -10.31
CA GLY A 88 11.02 0.06 -11.43
C GLY A 88 11.66 -1.24 -10.97
N ASP A 89 12.32 -1.93 -11.89
CA ASP A 89 13.14 -3.10 -11.55
C ASP A 89 14.38 -2.70 -10.72
N LEU A 90 14.34 -2.87 -9.39
CA LEU A 90 15.48 -2.60 -8.50
C LEU A 90 16.45 -3.77 -8.42
N ASN A 91 15.99 -5.01 -8.58
CA ASN A 91 16.74 -6.22 -8.28
C ASN A 91 17.34 -6.95 -9.52
N ASN A 92 17.03 -6.50 -10.73
CA ASN A 92 17.35 -7.08 -12.05
C ASN A 92 16.64 -8.41 -12.38
N ASP A 93 15.40 -8.61 -11.94
CA ASP A 93 14.60 -9.78 -12.31
C ASP A 93 13.61 -9.54 -13.46
N ASN A 94 13.69 -8.36 -14.11
CA ASN A 94 12.82 -7.86 -15.16
C ASN A 94 11.39 -7.54 -14.72
N ALA A 95 11.07 -7.62 -13.42
CA ALA A 95 9.81 -7.13 -12.88
C ALA A 95 10.01 -5.83 -12.10
N ASP A 96 9.02 -4.95 -12.14
CA ASP A 96 8.97 -3.73 -11.35
C ASP A 96 8.74 -4.03 -9.86
N ASP A 97 9.50 -3.36 -9.00
CA ASP A 97 9.36 -3.41 -7.57
C ASP A 97 8.39 -2.32 -7.06
N ILE A 98 7.70 -2.60 -5.96
CA ILE A 98 6.71 -1.69 -5.38
C ILE A 98 7.10 -1.27 -3.96
N SER A 99 7.14 0.04 -3.70
CA SER A 99 7.19 0.56 -2.34
C SER A 99 5.80 0.93 -1.84
N ILE A 100 5.55 0.61 -0.57
CA ILE A 100 4.30 0.91 0.11
C ILE A 100 4.62 1.83 1.28
N SER A 101 4.14 3.06 1.23
CA SER A 101 4.30 4.06 2.29
C SER A 101 3.01 4.24 3.06
N TYR A 102 3.09 4.32 4.39
CA TYR A 102 1.94 4.59 5.26
C TYR A 102 2.30 5.52 6.43
N GLU A 103 1.41 6.47 6.70
CA GLU A 103 1.59 7.53 7.70
C GLU A 103 1.42 6.96 9.12
N LEU A 104 2.40 7.14 10.02
CA LEU A 104 2.32 6.61 11.38
C LEU A 104 1.33 7.39 12.26
N SER A 105 1.22 8.70 12.04
CA SER A 105 0.29 9.57 12.74
C SER A 105 -0.02 10.78 11.86
N PRO A 106 -1.28 11.24 11.80
CA PRO A 106 -1.65 12.46 11.07
C PRO A 106 -0.92 13.72 11.59
N ASP A 107 -0.40 13.65 12.82
CA ASP A 107 0.23 14.76 13.52
C ASP A 107 1.75 14.78 13.34
N THR A 108 2.34 13.78 12.67
CA THR A 108 3.81 13.68 12.53
C THR A 108 4.20 13.57 11.07
N PRO A 109 5.34 14.15 10.64
CA PRO A 109 5.86 13.99 9.29
C PRO A 109 6.52 12.62 9.07
N ILE A 110 6.30 11.64 9.95
CA ILE A 110 6.95 10.33 9.92
C ILE A 110 6.00 9.29 9.33
N SER A 111 6.50 8.60 8.31
CA SER A 111 5.84 7.45 7.71
C SER A 111 6.73 6.22 7.81
N GLN A 112 6.13 5.05 7.60
CA GLN A 112 6.86 3.82 7.35
C GLN A 112 6.76 3.46 5.88
N MET A 113 7.79 2.79 5.39
CA MET A 113 7.87 2.29 4.03
C MET A 113 8.52 0.91 4.02
N ASN A 114 8.08 0.04 3.13
CA ASN A 114 8.78 -1.17 2.74
C ASN A 114 8.74 -1.31 1.22
N THR A 115 9.66 -2.11 0.67
CA THR A 115 9.76 -2.33 -0.78
C THR A 115 9.72 -3.81 -1.06
N ARG A 116 8.89 -4.21 -2.03
CA ARG A 116 8.58 -5.59 -2.37
C ARG A 116 8.82 -5.88 -3.83
N SER A 117 9.25 -7.12 -4.09
CA SER A 117 9.40 -7.70 -5.42
C SER A 117 8.46 -8.88 -5.59
N PHE A 118 7.89 -9.06 -6.79
CA PHE A 118 7.03 -10.18 -7.11
C PHE A 118 7.79 -11.18 -7.98
N ASN A 119 8.10 -12.33 -7.40
CA ASN A 119 8.86 -13.36 -8.10
C ASN A 119 8.31 -14.74 -7.69
N ASN A 120 8.31 -15.69 -8.62
CA ASN A 120 7.74 -17.03 -8.43
C ASN A 120 6.31 -17.00 -7.85
N PHE A 121 5.49 -16.07 -8.36
CA PHE A 121 4.10 -15.85 -7.94
C PHE A 121 3.91 -15.46 -6.46
N GLU A 122 4.93 -14.90 -5.81
CA GLU A 122 4.89 -14.45 -4.42
C GLU A 122 5.56 -13.09 -4.25
N TRP A 123 5.02 -12.27 -3.34
CA TRP A 123 5.63 -11.01 -2.95
C TRP A 123 6.64 -11.23 -1.83
N THR A 124 7.85 -10.71 -1.99
CA THR A 124 8.90 -10.75 -0.96
C THR A 124 9.42 -9.35 -0.65
N ASP A 125 9.69 -9.05 0.62
CA ASP A 125 10.32 -7.78 1.00
C ASP A 125 11.79 -7.80 0.57
N ILE A 126 12.17 -6.89 -0.34
CA ILE A 126 13.57 -6.64 -0.71
C ILE A 126 14.18 -5.51 0.14
N ILE A 127 13.33 -4.68 0.74
CA ILE A 127 13.67 -3.77 1.84
C ILE A 127 12.64 -3.96 2.94
N GLU A 128 13.07 -4.44 4.10
CA GLU A 128 12.23 -4.53 5.29
C GLU A 128 11.70 -3.15 5.72
N VAL A 129 10.59 -3.13 6.45
CA VAL A 129 9.94 -1.90 6.94
C VAL A 129 10.95 -0.96 7.61
N PHE A 130 11.00 0.28 7.12
CA PHE A 130 11.87 1.33 7.60
C PHE A 130 11.13 2.67 7.73
N SER A 131 11.65 3.57 8.55
CA SER A 131 11.02 4.88 8.78
C SER A 131 11.55 5.93 7.80
N ILE A 132 10.64 6.78 7.33
CA ILE A 132 10.90 7.89 6.42
C ILE A 132 10.31 9.18 7.01
N ASN A 133 10.96 10.32 6.76
CA ASN A 133 10.42 11.64 7.06
C ASN A 133 9.99 12.28 5.74
N VAL A 134 8.68 12.51 5.61
CA VAL A 134 8.06 13.04 4.40
C VAL A 134 7.82 14.55 4.48
N GLY A 135 8.24 15.19 5.58
CA GLY A 135 8.08 16.62 5.81
C GLY A 135 6.65 17.04 6.17
N SER A 136 6.40 18.35 6.24
CA SER A 136 5.06 18.93 6.45
C SER A 136 4.15 18.78 5.24
N ASP A 137 4.73 18.52 4.08
CA ASP A 137 3.98 18.32 2.85
C ASP A 137 3.46 16.89 2.83
N THR A 138 2.14 16.78 2.68
CA THR A 138 1.43 15.51 2.58
C THR A 138 2.06 14.69 1.46
N LEU A 139 2.73 13.58 1.80
CA LEU A 139 3.17 12.49 0.91
C LEU A 139 3.21 12.89 -0.58
N SER A 140 4.10 13.81 -0.96
CA SER A 140 4.21 14.23 -2.36
C SER A 140 4.96 13.15 -3.13
N GLY A 141 4.40 12.70 -4.25
CA GLY A 141 4.93 11.54 -5.00
C GLY A 141 6.40 11.69 -5.38
N GLU A 142 6.84 12.90 -5.73
CA GLU A 142 8.24 13.19 -6.10
C GLU A 142 9.22 13.00 -4.93
N THR A 143 8.82 13.34 -3.70
CA THR A 143 9.68 13.15 -2.53
C THR A 143 9.83 11.66 -2.23
N LEU A 144 8.75 10.90 -2.36
CA LEU A 144 8.76 9.46 -2.11
C LEU A 144 9.56 8.68 -3.15
N GLN A 145 9.44 9.04 -4.43
CA GLN A 145 10.14 8.36 -5.54
C GLN A 145 11.67 8.38 -5.39
N ASN A 146 12.23 9.34 -4.65
CA ASN A 146 13.67 9.47 -4.46
C ASN A 146 14.19 8.82 -3.16
N ILE A 147 13.31 8.15 -2.40
CA ILE A 147 13.69 7.50 -1.14
C ILE A 147 14.46 6.23 -1.39
N VAL A 148 13.99 5.40 -2.31
CA VAL A 148 14.58 4.14 -2.74
C VAL A 148 15.07 4.34 -4.17
N THR A 149 16.32 3.96 -4.44
CA THR A 149 16.92 4.16 -5.77
C THR A 149 17.87 3.01 -6.08
N LYS A 150 17.90 2.59 -7.35
CA LYS A 150 18.91 1.68 -7.87
C LYS A 150 20.14 2.46 -8.32
N LYS A 151 21.33 1.99 -7.93
CA LYS A 151 22.61 2.47 -8.46
C LYS A 151 23.54 1.30 -8.69
N ASN A 152 23.80 0.99 -9.95
CA ASN A 152 24.56 -0.19 -10.36
C ASN A 152 23.93 -1.46 -9.74
N MET A 153 24.74 -2.36 -9.18
CA MET A 153 24.29 -3.55 -8.45
C MET A 153 23.94 -3.27 -6.98
N SER A 154 23.30 -2.13 -6.70
CA SER A 154 22.95 -1.80 -5.32
C SER A 154 21.66 -1.00 -5.24
N ILE A 155 20.86 -1.33 -4.23
CA ILE A 155 19.69 -0.55 -3.82
C ILE A 155 20.13 0.39 -2.71
N ILE A 156 19.92 1.68 -2.90
CA ILE A 156 20.23 2.72 -1.92
C ILE A 156 18.91 3.29 -1.41
N TYR A 157 18.79 3.39 -0.10
CA TYR A 157 17.64 4.03 0.50
C TYR A 157 18.00 4.90 1.71
N ASN A 158 17.16 5.89 1.96
CA ASN A 158 17.29 6.78 3.09
C ASN A 158 16.28 6.42 4.18
N THR A 159 16.76 6.22 5.40
CA THR A 159 15.93 5.87 6.56
C THR A 159 16.22 6.78 7.73
N TYR A 160 15.28 6.84 8.67
CA TYR A 160 15.41 7.53 9.95
C TYR A 160 15.37 6.50 11.08
N GLY A 161 15.91 6.88 12.25
CA GLY A 161 15.88 6.02 13.44
C GLY A 161 14.45 5.66 13.87
N LYS A 162 14.30 4.68 14.77
CA LYS A 162 12.97 4.20 15.22
C LYS A 162 12.37 5.00 16.38
N ASN A 163 13.19 5.79 17.08
CA ASN A 163 12.79 6.54 18.27
C ASN A 163 12.78 8.04 17.93
N PHE A 164 11.62 8.50 17.44
CA PHE A 164 11.40 9.90 17.12
C PHE A 164 11.05 10.67 18.38
N GLU A 165 11.81 11.74 18.66
CA GLU A 165 11.40 12.77 19.60
C GLU A 165 10.78 13.91 18.77
N PHE A 166 9.82 14.64 19.34
CA PHE A 166 9.17 15.76 18.67
C PHE A 166 9.17 16.99 19.58
N ASP A 167 9.31 18.17 18.99
CA ASP A 167 9.14 19.43 19.71
C ASP A 167 7.67 19.75 19.96
N GLU A 168 7.40 20.86 20.64
CA GLU A 168 6.05 21.35 20.91
C GLU A 168 5.21 21.63 19.65
N ASN A 169 5.85 21.74 18.48
CA ASN A 169 5.24 21.95 17.18
C ASN A 169 5.20 20.67 16.34
N LEU A 170 5.42 19.50 16.96
CA LEU A 170 5.44 18.18 16.31
C LEU A 170 6.52 18.02 15.23
N LYS A 171 7.57 18.86 15.29
CA LYS A 171 8.74 18.69 14.42
C LYS A 171 9.67 17.67 15.04
N PRO A 172 10.17 16.70 14.25
CA PRO A 172 11.06 15.70 14.77
C PRO A 172 12.40 16.30 15.25
N ILE A 173 12.71 16.07 16.51
CA ILE A 173 14.00 16.37 17.16
C ILE A 173 14.91 15.14 16.99
N ASN A 174 16.22 15.35 16.88
CA ASN A 174 17.23 14.29 16.83
C ASN A 174 17.04 13.27 15.68
N CYS A 175 16.34 13.67 14.61
CA CYS A 175 16.14 12.85 13.42
C CYS A 175 17.39 12.77 12.53
N LYS A 176 18.25 11.80 12.79
CA LYS A 176 19.40 11.54 11.91
C LYS A 176 18.99 10.69 10.71
N LYS A 177 18.96 11.32 9.54
CA LYS A 177 18.88 10.62 8.25
C LYS A 177 20.09 9.71 8.08
N THR A 178 19.84 8.44 7.80
CA THR A 178 20.85 7.42 7.56
C THR A 178 20.66 6.87 6.14
N ARG A 179 21.76 6.82 5.39
CA ARG A 179 21.79 6.14 4.09
C ARG A 179 22.13 4.67 4.30
N LYS A 180 21.38 3.79 3.63
CA LYS A 180 21.59 2.35 3.62
C LYS A 180 21.83 1.88 2.18
N GLU A 181 22.52 0.76 2.07
CA GLU A 181 22.89 0.14 0.79
C GLU A 181 22.71 -1.37 0.92
N ILE A 182 21.99 -1.96 -0.03
CA ILE A 182 21.85 -3.40 -0.19
C ILE A 182 22.55 -3.75 -1.49
N LYS A 183 23.57 -4.61 -1.41
CA LYS A 183 24.26 -5.10 -2.60
C LYS A 183 23.47 -6.25 -3.19
N LEU A 184 23.15 -6.14 -4.48
CA LEU A 184 22.53 -7.19 -5.26
C LEU A 184 23.57 -8.27 -5.55
N LYS A 185 23.11 -9.52 -5.58
CA LYS A 185 23.94 -10.70 -5.84
C LYS A 185 23.94 -11.06 -7.31
#